data_AF-A0A512JE01-F1
#
_entry.id   AF-A0A512JE01-F1
#
_cell.length_a   1.000
_cell.length_b   1.000
_cell.length_c   1.000
_cell.angle_alpha   90.00
_cell.angle_beta   90.00
_cell.angle_gamma   90.00
#
_symmetry.space_group_name_H-M   'P 1'
#
loop_
_entity.id
_entity.type
_entity.pdbx_description
1 polymer ?
#
loop_
_entity_poly.entity_id
_entity_poly.type
_entity_poly.pdbx_seq_one_letter_code
_entity_poly.pdbx_strand_id
1 'polypeptide(L)'
;MTKAQCIETLRGLIARSDRTELAQAQAAIIEFALASPDLDRRSEAMSDLQATLAAEAQAAGLEPMQAAYHSVLGAMIDRTRDAVISLPAKP
;
A
#
# COMPACT_ATOMS: atom_id res chain seq x y z
N MET A 1 4.40 -8.92 7.89
CA MET A 1 4.10 -8.95 6.44
C MET A 1 5.33 -8.77 5.55
N THR A 2 5.44 -9.50 4.43
CA THR A 2 6.43 -9.23 3.36
C THR A 2 5.86 -8.37 2.24
N LYS A 3 6.71 -7.78 1.39
CA LYS A 3 6.27 -7.01 0.21
C LYS A 3 5.38 -7.83 -0.72
N ALA A 4 5.79 -9.06 -1.02
CA ALA A 4 5.06 -9.96 -1.92
C ALA A 4 3.64 -10.25 -1.40
N GLN A 5 3.50 -10.56 -0.11
CA GLN A 5 2.18 -10.78 0.52
C GLN A 5 1.31 -9.51 0.50
N CYS A 6 1.92 -8.33 0.67
CA CYS A 6 1.20 -7.06 0.56
C CYS A 6 0.68 -6.82 -0.84
N ILE A 7 1.53 -7.00 -1.85
CA ILE A 7 1.12 -6.85 -3.25
C ILE A 7 0.01 -7.83 -3.60
N GLU A 8 0.14 -9.11 -3.22
CA GLU A 8 -0.89 -10.12 -3.49
C GLU A 8 -2.23 -9.74 -2.86
N THR A 9 -2.22 -9.28 -1.60
CA THR A 9 -3.42 -8.82 -0.90
C THR A 9 -4.06 -7.63 -1.61
N LEU A 10 -3.28 -6.60 -1.94
CA LEU A 10 -3.76 -5.41 -2.62
C LEU A 10 -4.28 -5.71 -4.03
N ARG A 11 -3.64 -6.65 -4.75
CA ARG A 11 -4.09 -7.08 -6.08
C ARG A 11 -5.43 -7.78 -6.01
N GLY A 12 -5.63 -8.68 -5.05
CA GLY A 12 -6.92 -9.33 -4.81
C GLY A 12 -8.02 -8.32 -4.51
N LEU A 13 -7.71 -7.29 -3.71
CA LEU A 13 -8.63 -6.21 -3.37
C LEU A 13 -8.96 -5.32 -4.57
N ILE A 14 -7.98 -4.95 -5.40
CA ILE A 14 -8.21 -4.20 -6.64
C ILE A 14 -9.11 -5.00 -7.57
N ALA A 15 -8.84 -6.30 -7.76
CA ALA A 15 -9.64 -7.15 -8.65
C ALA A 15 -11.12 -7.19 -8.23
N ARG A 16 -11.41 -7.22 -6.92
CA ARG A 16 -12.77 -7.17 -6.38
C ARG A 16 -13.37 -5.76 -6.37
N SER A 17 -12.54 -4.73 -6.21
CA SER A 17 -12.94 -3.31 -6.14
C SER A 17 -14.04 -2.99 -5.10
N ASP A 18 -14.10 -3.76 -4.02
CA ASP A 18 -15.12 -3.60 -3.00
C ASP A 18 -14.68 -2.58 -1.93
N ARG A 19 -15.51 -1.54 -1.77
CA ARG A 19 -15.29 -0.46 -0.81
C ARG A 19 -15.33 -0.94 0.64
N THR A 20 -16.05 -2.03 0.96
CA THR A 20 -16.09 -2.56 2.32
C THR A 20 -14.74 -3.14 2.74
N GLU A 21 -13.87 -3.43 1.78
CA GLU A 21 -12.56 -4.03 2.03
C GLU A 21 -11.41 -3.01 2.13
N LEU A 22 -11.70 -1.70 2.04
CA LEU A 22 -10.68 -0.66 2.23
C LEU A 22 -10.03 -0.71 3.61
N ALA A 23 -10.77 -1.15 4.64
CA ALA A 23 -10.20 -1.37 5.97
C ALA A 23 -9.15 -2.49 5.96
N GLN A 24 -9.38 -3.56 5.19
CA GLN A 24 -8.41 -4.64 5.02
C GLN A 24 -7.17 -4.16 4.26
N ALA A 25 -7.35 -3.35 3.22
CA ALA A 25 -6.24 -2.72 2.51
C ALA A 25 -5.38 -1.86 3.46
N GLN A 26 -6.01 -1.02 4.28
CA GLN A 26 -5.29 -0.17 5.24
C GLN A 26 -4.51 -1.01 6.25
N ALA A 27 -5.11 -2.08 6.77
CA ALA A 27 -4.46 -2.97 7.72
C ALA A 27 -3.21 -3.63 7.12
N ALA A 28 -3.32 -4.16 5.88
CA ALA A 28 -2.21 -4.75 5.14
C ALA A 28 -1.06 -3.74 4.92
N ILE A 29 -1.39 -2.51 4.52
CA ILE A 29 -0.42 -1.44 4.29
C ILE A 29 0.31 -1.07 5.59
N ILE A 30 -0.41 -0.95 6.71
CA ILE A 30 0.18 -0.66 8.03
C ILE A 30 1.08 -1.80 8.49
N GLU A 31 0.63 -3.05 8.37
CA GLU A 31 1.42 -4.22 8.79
C GLU A 31 2.72 -4.32 7.97
N PHE A 32 2.67 -4.05 6.67
CA PHE A 32 3.85 -3.96 5.83
C PHE A 32 4.77 -2.81 6.25
N ALA A 33 4.22 -1.61 6.48
CA ALA A 33 5.01 -0.45 6.90
C ALA A 33 5.73 -0.69 8.23
N LEU A 34 5.10 -1.39 9.18
CA LEU A 34 5.66 -1.69 10.49
C LEU A 34 6.57 -2.93 10.52
N ALA A 35 6.70 -3.66 9.41
CA ALA A 35 7.58 -4.83 9.32
C ALA A 35 9.07 -4.47 9.47
N SER A 36 9.46 -3.25 9.09
CA SER A 36 10.79 -2.70 9.37
C SER A 36 10.79 -1.93 10.70
N PRO A 37 11.77 -2.13 11.61
CA PRO A 37 11.92 -1.29 12.80
C PRO A 37 12.54 0.09 12.49
N ASP A 38 13.22 0.22 11.35
CA ASP A 38 13.99 1.39 10.93
C ASP A 38 13.12 2.32 10.07
N LEU A 39 12.99 3.60 10.47
CA LEU A 39 12.11 4.60 9.85
C LEU A 39 12.47 4.91 8.39
N ASP A 40 13.76 5.05 8.07
CA ASP A 40 14.21 5.32 6.71
C ASP A 40 13.87 4.13 5.81
N ARG A 41 14.12 2.92 6.31
CA ARG A 41 13.72 1.69 5.61
C ARG A 41 12.20 1.54 5.46
N ARG A 42 11.38 2.07 6.39
CA ARG A 42 9.92 2.09 6.21
C ARG A 42 9.53 2.97 5.03
N SER A 43 10.10 4.16 4.95
CA SER A 43 9.81 5.10 3.85
C SER A 43 10.20 4.53 2.49
N GLU A 44 11.40 3.94 2.40
CA GLU A 44 11.89 3.27 1.20
C GLU A 44 10.99 2.09 0.82
N ALA A 45 10.66 1.22 1.77
CA ALA A 45 9.79 0.06 1.53
C ALA A 45 8.40 0.46 1.03
N MET A 46 7.83 1.54 1.57
CA MET A 46 6.53 2.07 1.14
C MET A 46 6.59 2.66 -0.27
N SER A 47 7.69 3.35 -0.60
CA SER A 47 7.91 3.89 -1.95
C SER A 47 8.09 2.78 -2.99
N ASP A 48 8.82 1.72 -2.64
CA ASP A 48 8.98 0.52 -3.47
C ASP A 48 7.66 -0.25 -3.66
N LEU A 49 6.84 -0.37 -2.62
CA LEU A 49 5.49 -0.94 -2.71
C LEU A 49 4.62 -0.16 -3.71
N GLN A 50 4.61 1.17 -3.60
CA GLN A 50 3.84 2.04 -4.48
C GLN A 50 4.28 1.92 -5.94
N ALA A 51 5.59 1.95 -6.18
CA ALA A 51 6.16 1.80 -7.53
C ALA A 51 5.80 0.44 -8.14
N THR A 52 5.89 -0.64 -7.35
CA THR A 52 5.55 -1.98 -7.81
C THR A 52 4.06 -2.08 -8.17
N LEU A 53 3.17 -1.58 -7.30
CA LEU A 53 1.73 -1.61 -7.54
C LEU A 53 1.34 -0.81 -8.79
N ALA A 54 1.94 0.37 -8.99
CA ALA A 54 1.70 1.21 -10.15
C ALA A 54 2.17 0.57 -11.47
N ALA A 55 3.31 -0.13 -11.46
CA ALA A 55 3.80 -0.86 -12.62
C ALA A 55 2.85 -2.02 -13.00
N GLU A 56 2.35 -2.76 -12.01
CA GLU A 56 1.39 -3.84 -12.24
C GLU A 56 0.04 -3.33 -12.76
N ALA A 57 -0.46 -2.22 -12.21
CA ALA A 57 -1.70 -1.61 -12.67
C ALA A 57 -1.63 -1.16 -14.14
N GLN A 58 -0.49 -0.60 -14.57
CA GLN A 58 -0.26 -0.26 -15.98
C GLN A 58 -0.25 -1.50 -16.88
N ALA A 59 0.34 -2.61 -16.44
CA ALA A 59 0.39 -3.84 -17.21
C ALA A 59 -0.96 -4.56 -17.29
N ALA A 60 -1.80 -4.46 -16.26
CA ALA A 60 -3.03 -5.23 -16.14
C ALA A 60 -4.23 -4.66 -16.92
N GLY A 61 -4.21 -3.37 -17.29
CA GLY A 61 -5.32 -2.74 -18.03
C GLY A 61 -6.62 -2.68 -17.21
N LEU A 62 -6.59 -1.96 -16.08
CA LEU A 62 -7.68 -1.90 -15.11
C LEU A 62 -9.00 -1.33 -15.68
N GLU A 63 -10.12 -1.93 -15.24
CA GLU A 63 -11.45 -1.34 -15.45
C GLU A 63 -11.62 -0.03 -14.64
N PRO A 64 -12.58 0.85 -15.00
CA PRO A 64 -12.72 2.16 -14.33
C PRO A 64 -12.87 2.10 -12.81
N MET A 65 -13.62 1.13 -12.29
CA MET A 65 -13.80 0.95 -10.85
C MET A 65 -12.50 0.47 -10.18
N GLN A 66 -11.77 -0.44 -10.83
CA GLN A 66 -10.47 -0.94 -10.37
C GLN A 66 -9.41 0.17 -10.38
N ALA A 67 -9.42 1.03 -11.40
CA ALA A 67 -8.55 2.20 -11.48
C ALA A 67 -8.85 3.21 -10.36
N ALA A 68 -10.12 3.46 -10.07
CA ALA A 68 -10.53 4.31 -8.94
C ALA A 68 -10.09 3.70 -7.60
N TYR A 69 -10.28 2.40 -7.41
CA TYR A 69 -9.83 1.69 -6.21
C TYR A 69 -8.31 1.75 -6.05
N HIS A 70 -7.56 1.47 -7.12
CA HIS A 70 -6.10 1.58 -7.15
C HIS A 70 -5.62 2.99 -6.78
N SER A 71 -6.30 4.04 -7.26
CA SER A 71 -5.99 5.42 -6.88
C SER A 71 -6.18 5.67 -5.38
N VAL A 72 -7.25 5.13 -4.78
CA VAL A 72 -7.47 5.20 -3.32
C VAL A 72 -6.35 4.49 -2.56
N LEU A 73 -5.93 3.30 -3.01
CA LEU A 73 -4.81 2.57 -2.41
C LEU A 73 -3.51 3.36 -2.49
N GLY A 74 -3.23 4.02 -3.61
CA GLY A 74 -2.07 4.91 -3.76
C GLY A 74 -2.07 5.99 -2.69
N ALA A 75 -3.20 6.68 -2.51
CA ALA A 75 -3.33 7.71 -1.48
C ALA A 75 -3.22 7.17 -0.04
N MET A 76 -3.62 5.92 0.20
CA MET A 76 -3.45 5.25 1.50
C MET A 76 -1.99 4.93 1.79
N ILE A 77 -1.25 4.47 0.78
CA ILE A 77 0.20 4.20 0.88
C ILE A 77 0.95 5.51 1.14
N ASP A 78 0.66 6.58 0.40
CA ASP A 78 1.27 7.90 0.58
C ASP A 78 1.06 8.41 2.02
N ARG A 79 -0.19 8.43 2.51
CA ARG A 79 -0.49 8.88 3.88
C ARG A 79 0.20 8.03 4.94
N THR A 80 0.27 6.72 4.72
CA THR A 80 0.92 5.82 5.67
C THR A 80 2.44 6.04 5.68
N ARG A 81 3.06 6.27 4.52
CA ARG A 81 4.47 6.66 4.40
C ARG A 81 4.75 7.94 5.18
N ASP A 82 3.94 8.98 4.99
CA ASP A 82 4.12 10.25 5.69
C ASP A 82 3.96 10.10 7.21
N ALA A 83 3.00 9.28 7.63
CA ALA A 83 2.77 8.99 9.05
C ALA A 83 3.96 8.26 9.69
N VAL A 84 4.57 7.28 9.00
CA VAL A 84 5.70 6.54 9.58
C VAL A 84 6.99 7.37 9.65
N ILE A 85 7.17 8.35 8.76
CA ILE A 85 8.30 9.31 8.82
C ILE A 85 8.08 10.33 9.94
N SER A 86 6.82 10.73 10.17
CA SER A 86 6.46 11.76 11.15
C SER A 86 6.37 11.23 12.59
N LEU A 87 6.49 9.92 12.81
CA LEU A 87 6.52 9.35 14.16
C LEU A 87 7.82 9.79 14.86
N PRO A 88 7.75 10.52 15.98
CA PRO A 88 8.96 10.90 16.70
C PRO A 88 9.69 9.64 17.14
N ALA A 89 11.01 9.60 16.88
CA ALA A 89 11.90 8.63 17.50
C ALA A 89 11.67 8.73 19.01
N LYS A 90 11.08 7.69 19.60
CA LYS A 90 10.75 7.68 21.02
C LYS A 90 12.06 7.85 21.81
N PRO A 91 12.13 8.80 22.77
CA PRO A 91 13.32 9.01 23.60
C PRO A 91 13.60 7.82 24.52
#